data_AF-A0A6N4SS65-F1
#
_entry.id   AF-A0A6N4SS65-F1
#
_cell.length_a   1.000
_cell.length_b   1.000
_cell.length_c   1.000
_cell.angle_alpha   90.00
_cell.angle_beta   90.00
_cell.angle_gamma   90.00
#
_symmetry.space_group_name_H-M   'P 1'
#
loop_
_entity.id
_entity.type
_entity.pdbx_description
1 polymer ?
#
loop_
_entity_poly.entity_id
_entity_poly.type
_entity_poly.pdbx_seq_one_letter_code
_entity_poly.pdbx_strand_id
1 'polypeptide(L)' 'MEQVEKELKSFKWTNESFVEVLLNSNNKESLTDILKLIRRYTSAVVIHYSVDLDSKAKISIGAKTIAVA' A
#
# COMPACT_ATOMS: atom_id res chain seq x y z
N MET A 1 -6.45 -5.70 5.48
CA MET A 1 -6.23 -6.18 4.10
C MET A 1 -7.47 -6.08 3.22
N GLU A 2 -8.66 -6.51 3.66
CA GLU A 2 -9.90 -6.44 2.86
C GLU A 2 -10.22 -5.05 2.27
N GLN A 3 -10.06 -3.97 3.05
CA GLN A 3 -10.24 -2.60 2.56
C GLN A 3 -9.27 -2.23 1.44
N VAL A 4 -8.01 -2.70 1.52
CA VAL A 4 -6.99 -2.43 0.50
C VAL A 4 -7.40 -3.09 -0.83
N GLU A 5 -7.87 -4.33 -0.78
CA GLU A 5 -8.35 -5.04 -1.96
C GLU A 5 -9.58 -4.37 -2.58
N LYS A 6 -10.53 -3.93 -1.75
CA LYS A 6 -11.72 -3.21 -2.21
C LYS A 6 -11.36 -1.93 -2.97
N GLU A 7 -10.40 -1.15 -2.45
CA GLU A 7 -9.95 0.07 -3.10
C GLU A 7 -9.13 -0.20 -4.36
N LEU A 8 -8.26 -1.22 -4.37
CA LEU A 8 -7.54 -1.62 -5.58
C LEU A 8 -8.47 -2.03 -6.73
N LYS A 9 -9.60 -2.69 -6.42
CA LYS A 9 -10.64 -3.08 -7.38
C LYS A 9 -11.44 -1.90 -7.92
N SER A 10 -11.78 -0.94 -7.07
CA SER A 10 -12.62 0.21 -7.44
C SER A 10 -11.83 1.34 -8.10
N PHE A 11 -10.50 1.35 -7.93
CA PHE A 11 -9.64 2.40 -8.45
C PHE A 11 -9.53 2.33 -9.98
N LYS A 12 -9.70 3.48 -10.64
CA LYS A 12 -9.54 3.62 -12.09
C LYS A 12 -8.06 3.84 -12.42
N TRP A 13 -7.39 2.76 -12.82
CA TRP A 13 -5.98 2.78 -13.17
C TRP A 13 -5.70 3.58 -14.44
N THR A 14 -4.65 4.40 -14.40
CA THR A 14 -4.09 5.14 -15.53
C THR A 14 -2.58 4.92 -15.59
N ASN A 15 -1.93 5.34 -16.67
CA ASN A 15 -0.48 5.16 -16.83
C ASN A 15 0.35 5.93 -15.79
N GLU A 16 -0.23 6.95 -15.16
CA GLU A 16 0.41 7.75 -14.11
C GLU A 16 0.09 7.23 -12.70
N SER A 17 -0.74 6.19 -12.58
CA SER A 17 -1.16 5.65 -11.29
C SER A 17 -0.10 4.74 -10.68
N PHE A 18 0.18 4.96 -9.41
CA PHE A 18 1.02 4.09 -8.59
C PHE A 18 0.41 3.94 -7.19
N VAL A 19 0.87 2.92 -6.47
CA VAL A 19 0.52 2.70 -5.06
C VAL A 19 1.72 3.05 -4.21
N GLU A 20 1.51 3.87 -3.19
CA GLU A 20 2.55 4.14 -2.20
C GLU A 20 2.34 3.25 -0.99
N VAL A 21 3.41 2.61 -0.52
CA VAL A 21 3.42 1.84 0.71
C VAL A 21 4.42 2.48 1.65
N LEU A 22 3.95 2.96 2.79
CA LEU A 22 4.75 3.59 3.82
C LEU A 22 4.80 2.67 5.03
N LEU A 23 6.01 2.26 5.41
CA LEU A 23 6.25 1.28 6.48
C LEU A 23 7.39 1.70 7.41
N ASN A 24 7.44 1.05 8.58
CA ASN A 24 8.52 1.14 9.55
C ASN A 24 8.98 -0.27 9.97
N SER A 25 9.91 -0.36 10.92
CA SER A 25 10.45 -1.63 11.41
C SER A 25 9.39 -2.56 12.01
N ASN A 26 8.29 -2.02 12.55
CA ASN A 26 7.26 -2.80 13.22
C ASN A 26 6.36 -3.57 12.25
N ASN A 27 6.27 -3.14 10.99
CA ASN A 27 5.37 -3.71 9.99
C ASN A 27 6.09 -4.12 8.69
N LYS A 28 7.42 -4.25 8.76
CA LYS A 28 8.25 -4.73 7.64
C LYS A 28 7.84 -6.12 7.16
N GLU A 29 7.44 -7.01 8.05
CA GLU A 29 7.03 -8.38 7.70
C GLU A 29 5.76 -8.40 6.83
N SER A 30 4.82 -7.50 7.12
CA SER A 30 3.56 -7.32 6.38
C SER A 30 3.78 -6.87 4.93
N LEU A 31 4.95 -6.32 4.59
CA LEU A 31 5.26 -5.85 3.23
C LEU A 31 5.10 -6.95 2.20
N THR A 32 5.51 -8.18 2.52
CA THR A 32 5.44 -9.30 1.57
C THR A 32 4.00 -9.58 1.14
N ASP A 33 3.06 -9.57 2.09
CA ASP A 33 1.65 -9.85 1.80
C ASP A 33 0.95 -8.65 1.17
N ILE A 34 1.30 -7.43 1.59
CA ILE A 34 0.86 -6.18 0.95
C ILE A 34 1.26 -6.15 -0.53
N LEU A 35 2.52 -6.47 -0.84
CA LEU A 35 3.01 -6.50 -2.22
C LEU A 35 2.36 -7.61 -3.04
N LYS A 36 2.16 -8.80 -2.48
CA LYS A 36 1.43 -9.88 -3.17
C LYS A 36 0.02 -9.47 -3.55
N LEU A 37 -0.64 -8.68 -2.70
CA LEU A 37 -1.98 -8.16 -2.98
C LEU A 37 -1.96 -7.09 -4.07
N ILE A 38 -1.12 -6.06 -3.92
CA ILE A 38 -1.05 -4.92 -4.85
C ILE A 38 -0.62 -5.37 -6.26
N ARG A 39 0.34 -6.31 -6.35
CA ARG A 39 0.89 -6.82 -7.62
C ARG A 39 -0.13 -7.54 -8.51
N ARG A 40 -1.31 -7.88 -7.98
CA ARG A 40 -2.42 -8.42 -8.78
C ARG A 40 -3.08 -7.35 -9.66
N TYR A 41 -2.92 -6.07 -9.31
CA TYR A 41 -3.60 -4.94 -9.96
C TYR A 41 -2.61 -3.97 -10.63
N THR A 42 -1.44 -3.76 -10.03
CA THR A 42 -0.39 -2.90 -10.61
C THR A 42 1.01 -3.34 -10.18
N SER A 43 1.99 -3.12 -11.06
CA SER A 43 3.42 -3.23 -10.73
C SER A 43 4.03 -1.89 -10.31
N ALA A 44 3.33 -0.77 -10.52
CA ALA A 44 3.78 0.56 -10.15
C ALA A 44 3.57 0.79 -8.65
N VAL A 45 4.56 0.37 -7.85
CA VAL A 45 4.54 0.50 -6.39
C VAL A 45 5.77 1.26 -5.93
N VAL A 46 5.55 2.30 -5.12
CA VAL A 46 6.60 3.07 -4.46
C VAL A 46 6.60 2.69 -2.99
N ILE A 47 7.77 2.34 -2.45
CA ILE A 47 7.90 1.87 -1.07
C ILE A 47 8.75 2.88 -0.31
N HIS A 48 8.17 3.47 0.73
CA HIS A 48 8.81 4.41 1.63
C HIS A 48 9.03 3.74 2.99
N TYR A 49 10.27 3.80 3.47
CA TYR A 49 10.62 3.37 4.81
C TYR A 49 10.86 4.60 5.69
N SER A 50 10.15 4.70 6.81
CA SER A 50 10.31 5.79 7.78
C SER A 50 10.39 5.25 9.20
N VAL A 51 11.27 5.82 10.02
CA VAL A 51 11.50 5.41 11.41
C VAL A 51 10.47 6.01 12.37
N ASP A 52 9.90 7.17 12.03
CA ASP A 52 8.98 7.93 12.89
C ASP A 52 7.50 7.69 12.56
N LEU A 53 7.19 6.62 11.81
CA LEU A 53 5.81 6.31 11.48
C LEU A 53 5.08 5.72 12.68
N ASP A 54 3.78 6.06 12.78
CA ASP A 54 2.81 5.29 13.56
C ASP A 54 3.00 3.78 13.35
N SER A 55 2.73 2.95 14.35
CA SER A 55 3.00 1.50 14.33
C SER A 55 2.33 0.71 13.19
N LYS A 56 1.51 1.36 12.36
CA LYS A 56 0.75 0.78 11.24
C LYS A 56 1.35 1.17 9.89
N ALA A 57 1.41 0.23 8.96
CA ALA A 57 1.76 0.53 7.58
C ALA A 57 0.65 1.39 6.96
N LYS A 58 0.98 2.28 6.05
CA LYS A 58 0.01 3.08 5.29
C LYS A 58 0.13 2.73 3.82
N ILE A 59 -1.00 2.51 3.17
CA ILE A 59 -1.08 2.24 1.73
C ILE A 59 -1.91 3.35 1.10
N SER A 60 -1.33 4.07 0.15
CA SER A 60 -2.00 5.11 -0.61
C SER A 60 -2.32 4.61 -2.01
N ILE A 61 -3.59 4.68 -2.40
CA ILE A 61 -4.10 4.33 -3.73
C ILE A 61 -4.76 5.61 -4.28
N GLY A 62 -4.04 6.35 -5.11
CA GLY A 62 -4.44 7.71 -5.49
C GLY A 62 -4.59 8.62 -4.27
N ALA A 63 -5.73 9.31 -4.14
CA ALA A 63 -6.00 10.21 -3.02
C ALA A 63 -6.41 9.49 -1.71
N LYS A 64 -6.61 8.18 -1.74
CA LYS A 64 -7.06 7.42 -0.55
C LYS A 64 -5.87 6.79 0.16
N THR A 65 -5.76 7.03 1.47
CA THR A 65 -4.78 6.39 2.35
C THR A 65 -5.48 5.42 3.30
N ILE A 66 -4.94 4.21 3.41
CA ILE A 66 -5.47 3.13 4.25
C ILE A 66 -4.39 2.72 5.24
N ALA A 67 -4.69 2.77 6.54
CA ALA A 67 -3.79 2.24 7.57
C ALA A 67 -4.02 0.72 7.72
N VAL A 68 -2.93 -0.05 7.66
CA VAL A 68 -2.93 -1.50 7.80
C VAL A 68 -2.18 -1.85 9.10
N ALA A 69 -2.90 -2.50 10.00
CA ALA A 69 -2.34 -3.10 11.20
C ALA A 69 -1.68 -4.43 10.86
#